data_AF-A0A9E5NMZ1-F1
#
_entry.id   AF-A0A9E5NMZ1-F1
#
_cell.length_a   1.000
_cell.length_b   1.000
_cell.length_c   1.000
_cell.angle_alpha   90.00
_cell.angle_beta   90.00
_cell.angle_gamma   90.00
#
_symmetry.space_group_name_H-M   'P 1'
#
loop_
_entity.id
_entity.type
_entity.pdbx_description
1 polymer ?
#
loop_
_entity_poly.entity_id
_entity_poly.type
_entity_poly.pdbx_seq_one_letter_code
_entity_poly.pdbx_strand_id
1 'polypeptide(L)'
;MPNAACDYAVLRAGRVGQASSVRSEDAAVVRARNSLAATLPVVISDTDAIYLYGLDIIAEQLAGADRYYYVHDGLGSVRQLVDGTGQIATRYTYDPFGVP
;
A
#
# COMPACT_ATOMS: atom_id res chain seq x y z
N MET A 1 -24.90 28.69 4.77
CA MET A 1 -23.52 29.21 4.78
C MET A 1 -22.57 28.04 4.99
N PRO A 2 -21.87 27.49 3.97
CA PRO A 2 -20.93 26.40 4.22
C PRO A 2 -19.53 26.95 4.56
N ASN A 3 -18.93 26.44 5.64
CA ASN A 3 -17.67 26.88 6.21
C ASN A 3 -16.53 25.85 6.00
N ALA A 4 -15.34 26.42 5.79
CA ALA A 4 -14.00 25.87 6.00
C ALA A 4 -13.55 24.67 5.15
N ALA A 5 -12.95 24.97 4.00
CA ALA A 5 -11.85 24.17 3.46
C ALA A 5 -10.64 24.36 4.39
N CYS A 6 -10.08 23.25 4.86
CA CYS A 6 -8.84 23.24 5.63
C CYS A 6 -7.66 23.59 4.72
N ASP A 7 -7.00 24.70 5.04
CA ASP A 7 -5.79 25.21 4.41
C ASP A 7 -4.57 24.40 4.89
N TYR A 8 -3.81 23.78 3.99
CA TYR A 8 -2.55 23.10 4.31
C TYR A 8 -1.40 23.90 3.70
N ALA A 9 -0.86 24.82 4.50
CA ALA A 9 0.27 25.65 4.12
C ALA A 9 1.58 24.82 4.08
N VAL A 10 2.24 24.76 2.92
CA VAL A 10 3.59 24.22 2.80
C VAL A 10 4.60 25.36 2.85
N LEU A 11 5.42 25.37 3.91
CA LEU A 11 6.50 26.30 4.15
C LEU A 11 7.50 26.31 2.99
N ARG A 12 7.78 27.52 2.47
CA ARG A 12 8.76 27.83 1.43
C ARG A 12 10.18 27.84 2.01
N ALA A 13 11.09 27.04 1.47
CA ALA A 13 12.51 27.37 1.41
C ALA A 13 13.25 26.54 0.34
N GLY A 14 13.87 27.21 -0.64
CA GLY A 14 15.10 26.74 -1.29
C GLY A 14 15.02 25.84 -2.53
N ARG A 15 15.19 26.47 -3.70
CA ARG A 15 15.83 25.97 -4.94
C ARG A 15 15.16 24.80 -5.72
N VAL A 16 14.35 25.22 -6.71
CA VAL A 16 14.07 24.65 -8.05
C VAL A 16 14.27 23.14 -8.25
N GLY A 17 13.14 22.42 -8.33
CA GLY A 17 13.03 21.05 -8.85
C GLY A 17 11.56 20.60 -8.93
N GLN A 18 10.84 21.05 -9.96
CA GLN A 18 9.57 20.48 -10.47
C GLN A 18 8.50 20.11 -9.40
N ALA A 19 7.80 21.11 -8.86
CA ALA A 19 6.51 20.88 -8.23
C ALA A 19 5.43 20.74 -9.32
N SER A 20 5.09 19.51 -9.73
CA SER A 20 3.92 19.28 -10.57
C SER A 20 2.66 19.30 -9.70
N SER A 21 2.02 20.47 -9.63
CA SER A 21 0.65 20.57 -9.12
C SER A 21 -0.25 19.84 -10.10
N VAL A 22 -0.88 18.74 -9.69
CA VAL A 22 -1.97 18.16 -10.47
C VAL A 22 -3.28 18.47 -9.78
N ARG A 23 -4.07 19.33 -10.43
CA ARG A 23 -5.50 19.47 -10.16
C ARG A 23 -6.18 18.17 -10.57
N SER A 24 -6.93 17.56 -9.66
CA SER A 24 -7.80 16.43 -9.98
C SER A 24 -9.13 16.98 -10.48
N GLU A 25 -9.49 16.65 -11.71
CA GLU A 25 -10.86 16.76 -12.21
C GLU A 25 -11.23 15.36 -12.71
N ASP A 26 -12.15 14.71 -11.97
CA ASP A 26 -12.91 13.50 -12.29
C ASP A 26 -12.20 12.31 -12.95
N ALA A 27 -11.62 11.48 -12.08
CA ALA A 27 -11.55 10.00 -12.06
C ALA A 27 -10.42 9.65 -11.07
N ALA A 28 -10.60 8.64 -10.22
CA ALA A 28 -9.61 8.27 -9.21
C ALA A 28 -8.23 7.96 -9.86
N VAL A 29 -7.34 8.96 -9.87
CA VAL A 29 -5.97 8.79 -10.39
C VAL A 29 -5.17 8.03 -9.34
N VAL A 30 -5.08 6.72 -9.50
CA VAL A 30 -4.10 5.87 -8.77
C VAL A 30 -2.70 6.31 -9.18
N ARG A 31 -2.05 7.15 -8.37
CA ARG A 31 -0.66 7.57 -8.58
C ARG A 31 0.29 6.50 -8.05
N ALA A 32 0.54 5.47 -8.84
CA ALA A 32 1.66 4.57 -8.59
C ALA A 32 2.97 5.26 -9.02
N ARG A 33 3.77 5.73 -8.06
CA ARG A 33 5.18 6.09 -8.34
C ARG A 33 6.00 4.80 -8.36
N ASN A 34 6.19 4.21 -9.54
CA ASN A 34 7.13 3.11 -9.71
C ASN A 34 8.56 3.66 -9.56
N SER A 35 9.19 3.39 -8.42
CA SER A 35 10.58 3.76 -8.17
C SER A 35 11.50 2.66 -8.68
N LEU A 36 12.06 2.85 -9.87
CA LEU A 36 12.88 1.86 -10.61
C LEU A 36 14.28 1.59 -10.00
N ALA A 37 14.57 2.11 -8.80
CA ALA A 37 15.84 1.96 -8.10
C ALA A 37 15.68 1.61 -6.60
N ALA A 38 14.46 1.31 -6.14
CA ALA A 38 14.19 1.20 -4.72
C ALA A 38 14.60 -0.17 -4.15
N THR A 39 15.61 -0.17 -3.28
CA THR A 39 15.76 -1.12 -2.16
C THR A 39 14.71 -0.88 -1.06
N LEU A 40 13.72 -0.01 -1.31
CA LEU A 40 12.70 0.40 -0.36
C LEU A 40 11.34 -0.19 -0.72
N PRO A 41 10.52 -0.55 0.28
CA PRO A 41 9.14 -0.95 0.07
C PRO A 41 8.33 0.07 -0.73
N VAL A 42 7.44 -0.44 -1.59
CA VAL A 42 6.51 0.30 -2.45
C VAL A 42 5.11 0.19 -1.88
N VAL A 43 4.38 1.30 -1.83
CA VAL A 43 2.94 1.31 -1.49
C VAL A 43 2.13 1.54 -2.76
N ILE A 44 1.18 0.65 -3.03
CA ILE A 44 0.19 0.75 -4.11
C ILE A 44 -1.18 0.92 -3.45
N SER A 45 -1.95 1.93 -3.85
CA SER A 45 -3.26 2.20 -3.26
C SER A 45 -4.29 2.50 -4.32
N ASP A 46 -5.49 1.96 -4.16
CA ASP A 46 -6.70 2.34 -4.88
C ASP A 46 -7.79 2.79 -3.87
N THR A 47 -9.00 3.04 -4.36
CA THR A 47 -10.17 3.48 -3.59
C THR A 47 -10.53 2.47 -2.49
N ASP A 48 -10.37 1.18 -2.77
CA ASP A 48 -10.82 0.11 -1.88
C ASP A 48 -9.71 -0.50 -1.02
N ALA A 49 -8.43 -0.30 -1.36
CA ALA A 49 -7.34 -0.99 -0.69
C ALA A 49 -5.98 -0.30 -0.81
N ILE A 50 -5.14 -0.52 0.21
CA ILE A 50 -3.72 -0.16 0.23
C ILE A 50 -2.90 -1.44 0.37
N TYR A 51 -1.91 -1.61 -0.50
CA TYR A 51 -0.99 -2.73 -0.52
C TYR A 51 0.44 -2.25 -0.30
N LEU A 52 1.16 -2.90 0.61
CA LEU A 52 2.58 -2.68 0.86
C LEU A 52 3.37 -3.84 0.24
N TYR A 53 4.27 -3.51 -0.68
CA TYR A 53 5.15 -4.43 -1.37
C TYR A 53 6.61 -4.18 -0.98
N GLY A 54 7.38 -5.24 -0.81
CA GLY A 54 8.85 -5.22 -0.78
C GLY A 54 9.38 -5.98 -1.99
N LEU A 55 10.10 -7.07 -1.75
CA LEU A 55 10.39 -8.07 -2.79
C LEU A 55 9.12 -8.82 -3.22
N ASP A 56 8.19 -8.99 -2.29
CA ASP A 56 6.86 -9.56 -2.50
C ASP A 56 5.83 -8.77 -1.65
N ILE A 57 4.55 -9.13 -1.71
CA ILE A 57 3.50 -8.52 -0.90
C ILE A 57 3.78 -8.71 0.60
N ILE A 58 3.70 -7.64 1.37
CA ILE A 58 3.94 -7.66 2.82
C ILE A 58 2.62 -7.52 3.57
N ALA A 59 1.78 -6.58 3.14
CA ALA A 59 0.55 -6.27 3.84
C ALA A 59 -0.52 -5.71 2.90
N GLU A 60 -1.77 -5.87 3.31
CA GLU A 60 -2.92 -5.23 2.71
C GLU A 60 -3.80 -4.57 3.78
N GLN A 61 -4.49 -3.51 3.39
CA GLN A 61 -5.52 -2.90 4.20
C GLN A 61 -6.67 -2.47 3.30
N LEU A 62 -7.84 -3.08 3.51
CA LEU A 62 -9.07 -2.66 2.85
C LEU A 62 -9.60 -1.36 3.47
N ALA A 63 -10.34 -0.58 2.68
CA ALA A 63 -10.95 0.66 3.13
C ALA A 63 -11.87 0.42 4.34
N GLY A 64 -11.55 1.05 5.47
CA GLY A 64 -12.31 0.91 6.72
C GLY A 64 -12.11 -0.42 7.46
N ALA A 65 -11.16 -1.27 7.04
CA ALA A 65 -10.84 -2.52 7.70
C ALA A 65 -9.45 -2.49 8.38
N ASP A 66 -9.22 -3.49 9.22
CA ASP A 66 -7.91 -3.75 9.81
C ASP A 66 -6.89 -4.19 8.75
N ARG A 67 -5.62 -3.96 9.06
CA ARG A 67 -4.50 -4.38 8.24
C ARG A 67 -4.21 -5.86 8.45
N TYR A 68 -3.93 -6.54 7.35
CA TYR A 68 -3.46 -7.91 7.32
C TYR A 68 -2.04 -7.99 6.77
N TYR A 69 -1.29 -8.98 7.25
CA TYR A 69 0.10 -9.24 6.85
C TYR A 69 0.23 -10.64 6.27
N TYR A 70 0.98 -10.72 5.18
CA TYR A 70 1.26 -11.95 4.45
C TYR A 70 2.50 -12.63 5.05
N VAL A 71 2.37 -13.91 5.42
CA VAL A 71 3.47 -14.70 5.96
C VAL A 71 3.93 -15.70 4.91
N HIS A 72 5.20 -15.58 4.50
CA HIS A 72 5.81 -16.43 3.48
C HIS A 72 6.57 -17.60 4.10
N ASP A 73 6.63 -18.73 3.39
CA ASP A 73 7.59 -19.79 3.68
C ASP A 73 8.98 -19.46 3.10
N GLY A 74 9.96 -20.33 3.35
CA GLY A 74 11.34 -20.16 2.88
C GLY A 74 11.50 -20.21 1.35
N LEU A 75 10.45 -20.60 0.61
CA LEU A 75 10.42 -20.60 -0.86
C LEU A 75 9.69 -19.37 -1.42
N GLY A 76 9.14 -18.50 -0.56
CA GLY A 76 8.41 -17.29 -0.94
C GLY A 76 6.91 -17.46 -1.06
N SER A 77 6.35 -18.65 -0.84
CA SER A 77 4.89 -18.86 -0.95
C SER A 77 4.15 -18.35 0.30
N VAL A 78 3.01 -17.69 0.13
CA VAL A 78 2.18 -17.20 1.24
C VAL A 78 1.46 -18.35 1.94
N ARG A 79 1.80 -18.65 3.20
CA ARG A 79 1.17 -19.70 4.00
C ARG A 79 0.11 -19.20 4.97
N GLN A 80 0.16 -17.93 5.37
CA GLN A 80 -0.77 -17.40 6.36
C GLN A 80 -1.07 -15.92 6.12
N LEU A 81 -2.25 -15.52 6.59
CA LEU A 81 -2.64 -14.13 6.76
C LEU A 81 -2.80 -13.87 8.26
N VAL A 82 -2.09 -12.88 8.79
CA VAL A 82 -2.16 -12.49 10.20
C VAL A 82 -2.72 -11.07 10.33
N ASP A 83 -3.52 -10.84 11.36
CA ASP A 83 -4.09 -9.53 11.65
C ASP A 83 -3.10 -8.59 12.37
N GLY A 84 -3.51 -7.35 12.63
CA GLY A 84 -2.71 -6.35 13.33
C GLY A 84 -2.34 -6.68 14.77
N THR A 85 -2.96 -7.71 15.37
CA THR A 85 -2.63 -8.22 16.71
C THR A 85 -1.70 -9.44 16.68
N GLY A 86 -1.34 -9.90 15.48
CA GLY A 86 -0.51 -11.09 15.26
C GLY A 86 -1.28 -12.41 15.37
N GLN A 87 -2.62 -12.38 15.42
CA GLN A 87 -3.42 -13.60 15.35
C GLN A 87 -3.57 -14.05 13.90
N ILE A 88 -3.66 -15.37 13.69
CA ILE A 88 -3.82 -15.94 12.37
C ILE A 88 -5.28 -15.85 11.95
N ALA A 89 -5.54 -15.05 10.91
CA ALA A 89 -6.85 -14.94 10.29
C ALA A 89 -7.11 -16.11 9.33
N THR A 90 -6.11 -16.45 8.51
CA THR A 90 -6.24 -17.51 7.49
C THR A 90 -4.94 -18.33 7.37
N ARG A 91 -5.07 -19.63 7.10
CA ARG A 91 -3.95 -20.52 6.75
C ARG A 91 -4.16 -21.14 5.38
N TYR A 92 -3.10 -21.19 4.60
CA TYR A 92 -3.03 -21.85 3.31
C TYR A 92 -2.06 -23.03 3.41
N THR A 93 -2.52 -24.20 2.96
CA THR A 93 -1.68 -25.39 2.81
C THR A 93 -1.46 -25.58 1.32
N TYR A 94 -0.24 -25.95 0.93
CA TYR A 94 0.08 -26.31 -0.44
C TYR A 94 0.90 -27.58 -0.41
N ASP A 95 0.66 -28.44 -1.40
CA ASP A 95 1.54 -29.56 -1.70
C ASP A 95 2.92 -29.08 -2.23
N PRO A 96 3.90 -29.98 -2.42
CA PRO A 96 5.23 -29.61 -2.92
C PRO A 96 5.24 -28.95 -4.31
N PHE A 97 4.15 -29.05 -5.07
CA PHE A 97 4.01 -28.48 -6.41
C PHE A 97 3.15 -27.20 -6.41
N GLY A 98 2.75 -26.71 -5.23
CA GLY A 98 2.02 -25.45 -5.08
C GLY A 98 0.50 -25.56 -5.23
N VAL A 99 -0.05 -26.78 -5.24
CA VAL A 99 -1.51 -26.99 -5.31
C VAL A 99 -2.10 -26.88 -3.90
N PRO A 100 -3.15 -26.05 -3.70
CA PRO A 100 -3.80 -25.88 -2.41
C PRO A 100 -4.70 -27.04 -1.98
#